data_AF-A0A1M6LCN3-F1
#
_entry.id   AF-A0A1M6LCN3-F1
#
_cell.length_a   1.000
_cell.length_b   1.000
_cell.length_c   1.000
_cell.angle_alpha   90.00
_cell.angle_beta   90.00
_cell.angle_gamma   90.00
#
_symmetry.space_group_name_H-M   'P 1'
#
loop_
_entity.id
_entity.type
_entity.pdbx_description
1 polymer ?
#
loop_
_entity_poly.entity_id
_entity_poly.type
_entity_poly.pdbx_seq_one_letter_code
_entity_poly.pdbx_strand_id
1 'polypeptide(L)' 'MTKAEREALWETRIAEYKMSGQSVREWCAAHEGISPRQLWYWLRKF' A
#
# COMPACT_ATOMS: atom_id res chain seq x y z
N MET A 1 0.62 -16.36 4.99
CA MET A 1 -0.17 -15.69 3.94
C MET A 1 0.01 -16.40 2.61
N THR A 2 -1.09 -16.90 2.08
CA THR A 2 -1.31 -17.32 0.70
C THR A 2 -1.24 -16.12 -0.25
N LYS A 3 -1.27 -16.37 -1.56
CA LYS A 3 -1.27 -15.29 -2.57
C LYS A 3 -2.51 -14.40 -2.42
N ALA A 4 -3.69 -14.99 -2.26
CA ALA A 4 -4.95 -14.26 -2.16
C ALA A 4 -4.98 -13.35 -0.92
N GLU A 5 -4.49 -13.83 0.23
CA GLU A 5 -4.42 -13.02 1.45
C GLU A 5 -3.48 -11.81 1.28
N ARG A 6 -2.40 -11.95 0.50
CA ARG A 6 -1.51 -10.82 0.21
C ARG A 6 -2.17 -9.79 -0.69
N GLU A 7 -2.88 -10.23 -1.71
CA GLU A 7 -3.55 -9.33 -2.64
C GLU A 7 -4.67 -8.56 -1.94
N ALA A 8 -5.47 -9.21 -1.10
CA ALA A 8 -6.48 -8.55 -0.26
C ALA A 8 -5.88 -7.53 0.73
N LEU A 9 -4.72 -7.86 1.32
CA LEU A 9 -4.00 -6.91 2.18
C LEU A 9 -3.54 -5.69 1.37
N TRP A 10 -2.99 -5.88 0.18
CA TRP A 10 -2.52 -4.78 -0.67
C TRP A 10 -3.66 -3.87 -1.12
N GLU A 11 -4.80 -4.44 -1.52
CA GLU A 11 -5.99 -3.66 -1.88
C GLU A 11 -6.49 -2.81 -0.71
N THR A 12 -6.55 -3.39 0.49
CA THR A 12 -6.91 -2.66 1.72
C THR A 12 -5.95 -1.49 1.96
N ARG A 13 -4.64 -1.74 1.88
CA ARG A 13 -3.61 -0.70 2.05
C ARG A 13 -3.68 0.40 0.98
N ILE A 14 -3.99 0.03 -0.26
CA ILE A 14 -4.19 1.01 -1.34
C ILE A 14 -5.42 1.87 -1.06
N ALA A 15 -6.52 1.28 -0.57
CA ALA A 15 -7.71 2.03 -0.21
C ALA A 15 -7.43 3.02 0.94
N GLU A 16 -6.74 2.57 1.99
CA GLU A 16 -6.26 3.44 3.08
C GLU A 16 -5.40 4.59 2.56
N TYR A 17 -4.45 4.30 1.67
CA TYR A 17 -3.61 5.32 1.03
C TYR A 17 -4.44 6.33 0.24
N LYS A 18 -5.33 5.85 -0.65
CA LYS A 18 -6.19 6.71 -1.49
C LYS A 18 -7.10 7.61 -0.65
N MET A 19 -7.61 7.11 0.48
CA MET A 19 -8.43 7.89 1.42
C MET A 19 -7.60 8.88 2.24
N SER A 20 -6.33 8.60 2.51
CA SER A 20 -5.48 9.45 3.35
C SER A 20 -5.20 10.83 2.73
N GLY A 21 -5.22 10.94 1.39
CA GLY A 21 -4.81 12.16 0.67
C GLY A 21 -3.33 12.51 0.81
N GLN A 22 -2.51 11.63 1.43
CA GLN A 22 -1.09 11.85 1.65
C GLN A 22 -0.26 11.54 0.40
N SER A 23 0.95 12.09 0.33
CA SER A 23 1.94 11.59 -0.62
C SER A 23 2.42 10.19 -0.23
N VAL A 24 2.94 9.43 -1.21
CA VAL A 24 3.51 8.09 -0.98
C VAL A 24 4.57 8.10 0.13
N ARG A 25 5.41 9.15 0.20
CA ARG A 25 6.48 9.23 1.22
C ARG A 25 5.93 9.41 2.62
N GLU A 26 4.95 10.30 2.78
CA GLU A 26 4.30 10.55 4.08
C GLU A 26 3.56 9.32 4.56
N TRP A 27 2.81 8.67 3.66
CA TRP A 27 2.04 7.48 4.02
C TRP A 27 2.97 6.31 4.40
N CYS A 28 4.05 6.09 3.65
CA CYS A 28 5.06 5.08 3.99
C CYS A 28 5.84 5.42 5.27
N ALA A 29 6.05 6.70 5.59
CA ALA A 29 6.69 7.09 6.85
C ALA A 29 5.81 6.80 8.07
N ALA A 30 4.48 6.86 7.90
CA ALA A 30 3.52 6.50 8.93
C ALA A 30 3.27 4.98 9.06
N HIS A 31 3.66 4.19 8.04
CA HIS A 31 3.41 2.75 7.98
C HIS A 31 4.71 1.96 7.91
N GLU A 32 5.15 1.45 9.06
CA GLU A 32 6.34 0.61 9.15
C GLU A 32 6.22 -0.65 8.27
N GLY A 33 7.33 -1.01 7.63
CA GLY A 33 7.42 -2.20 6.78
C GLY A 33 6.85 -2.03 5.36
N ILE A 34 6.35 -0.84 4.99
CA ILE A 34 5.93 -0.55 3.61
C ILE A 34 6.87 0.46 2.98
N SER A 35 7.69 0.00 2.05
CA SER A 35 8.55 0.89 1.27
C SER A 35 7.75 1.62 0.17
N PRO A 36 8.17 2.85 -0.21
CA PRO A 36 7.57 3.55 -1.36
C PRO A 36 7.55 2.70 -2.63
N ARG A 37 8.60 1.89 -2.86
CA ARG A 37 8.70 1.01 -4.03
C ARG A 37 7.63 -0.09 -4.02
N GLN A 38 7.32 -0.66 -2.86
CA GLN A 38 6.23 -1.63 -2.73
C GLN A 38 4.88 -0.99 -2.99
N LEU A 39 4.61 0.19 -2.40
CA LEU A 39 3.35 0.87 -2.61
C LEU A 39 3.14 1.23 -4.09
N TRP A 40 4.19 1.71 -4.77
CA TRP A 40 4.15 1.94 -6.22
C TRP A 40 3.87 0.67 -7.02
N TYR A 41 4.45 -0.46 -6.63
CA TYR A 41 4.16 -1.74 -7.27
C TYR A 41 2.69 -2.13 -7.08
N TRP A 42 2.13 -1.97 -5.88
CA TRP A 42 0.72 -2.25 -5.62
C TRP A 42 -0.18 -1.35 -6.46
N LEU A 43 0.04 -0.03 -6.44
CA LEU A 43 -0.74 0.96 -7.21
C LEU A 43 -0.70 0.74 -8.72
N ARG A 44 0.36 0.12 -9.24
CA ARG A 44 0.46 -0.22 -10.66
C ARG A 44 -0.25 -1.53 -10.99
N LYS A 45 -0.36 -2.44 -10.01
CA LYS A 45 -0.96 -3.76 -10.19
C LYS A 45 -2.48 -3.74 -9.94
N PHE A 46 -2.98 -2.87 -9.06
CA PHE A 46 -4.37 -2.73 -8.61
C PHE A 46 -4.83 -1.27 -8.69
#